data_AF-A0A183HQ70-F1
#
_entry.id   AF-A0A183HQ70-F1
#
_cell.length_a   1.000
_cell.length_b   1.000
_cell.length_c   1.000
_cell.angle_alpha   90.00
_cell.angle_beta   90.00
_cell.angle_gamma   90.00
#
_symmetry.space_group_name_H-M   'P 1'
#
loop_
_entity.id
_entity.type
_entity.pdbx_description
1 polymer ?
#
loop_
_entity_poly.entity_id
_entity_poly.type
_entity_poly.pdbx_seq_one_letter_code
_entity_poly.pdbx_strand_id
1 'polypeptide(L)'
;MTADWDKVVKIMRSNSFNDVIRNVTRKKDIKQINYPTEEDLSGAAIGLLRLQDTYQIDTKDIAEGRILNSQEQSAALSAGDCFEIGRAAYDEYDYYHAITWMQEARERAEKETVPTAKLEDILEYLAFSLYKQGNLKRALLLTDELYRMSKSFVVEFFFYQK
;
A
#
# COMPACT_ATOMS: atom_id res chain seq x y z
N MET A 1 -6.96 -48.42 16.75
CA MET A 1 -7.29 -46.98 16.61
C MET A 1 -6.10 -46.05 16.93
N THR A 2 -4.99 -46.52 17.49
CA THR A 2 -3.80 -45.68 17.80
C THR A 2 -2.88 -45.41 16.59
N ALA A 3 -2.81 -46.35 15.63
CA ALA A 3 -1.95 -46.21 14.45
C ALA A 3 -2.35 -45.08 13.48
N ASP A 4 -3.61 -44.63 13.50
CA ASP A 4 -4.03 -43.47 12.72
C ASP A 4 -3.63 -42.15 13.38
N TRP A 5 -3.57 -42.11 14.71
CA TRP A 5 -3.14 -40.92 15.43
C TRP A 5 -1.66 -40.62 15.18
N ASP A 6 -0.82 -41.65 15.13
CA ASP A 6 0.61 -41.49 14.80
C ASP A 6 0.82 -40.98 13.37
N LYS A 7 -0.03 -41.37 12.41
CA LYS A 7 0.02 -40.83 11.04
C LYS A 7 -0.41 -39.38 11.00
N VAL A 8 -1.50 -39.02 11.68
CA VAL A 8 -1.99 -37.63 11.75
C VAL A 8 -0.95 -36.73 12.39
N VAL A 9 -0.34 -37.15 13.50
CA VAL A 9 0.75 -36.41 14.17
C VAL A 9 1.97 -36.27 13.25
N LYS A 10 2.30 -37.31 12.47
CA LYS A 10 3.39 -37.26 11.50
C LYS A 10 3.12 -36.28 10.35
N ILE A 11 1.89 -36.24 9.84
CA ILE A 11 1.46 -35.31 8.78
C ILE A 11 1.42 -33.87 9.30
N MET A 12 0.95 -33.67 10.54
CA MET A 12 0.92 -32.38 11.22
C MET A 12 2.33 -31.88 11.56
N ARG A 13 3.28 -32.78 11.82
CA ARG A 13 4.70 -32.47 12.03
C ARG A 13 5.49 -32.30 10.74
N SER A 14 5.04 -32.88 9.62
CA SER A 14 5.57 -32.58 8.29
C SER A 14 5.06 -31.21 7.85
N ASN A 15 5.57 -30.17 8.51
CA ASN A 15 5.38 -28.79 8.11
C ASN A 15 6.05 -28.60 6.74
N SER A 16 5.25 -28.71 5.67
CA SER A 16 5.60 -28.24 4.32
C SER A 16 6.21 -26.82 4.35
N PHE A 17 5.79 -26.01 5.33
CA PHE A 17 6.33 -24.68 5.61
C PHE A 17 7.83 -24.67 5.97
N ASN A 18 8.35 -25.68 6.64
CA ASN A 18 9.78 -25.77 6.97
C ASN A 18 10.65 -25.96 5.73
N ASP A 19 10.15 -26.72 4.75
CA ASP A 19 10.85 -26.91 3.49
C ASP A 19 10.76 -25.66 2.61
N VAL A 20 9.64 -24.93 2.66
CA VAL A 20 9.50 -23.60 2.04
C VAL A 20 10.49 -22.61 2.66
N ILE A 21 10.54 -22.50 4.00
CA ILE A 21 11.51 -21.65 4.71
C ILE A 21 12.93 -22.03 4.30
N ARG A 22 13.29 -23.32 4.37
CA ARG A 22 14.63 -23.79 3.99
C ARG A 22 14.97 -23.45 2.54
N ASN A 23 14.02 -23.56 1.61
CA ASN A 23 14.25 -23.22 0.22
C ASN A 23 14.42 -21.71 0.00
N VAL A 24 13.65 -20.88 0.70
CA VAL A 24 13.77 -19.41 0.66
C VAL A 24 15.09 -18.95 1.29
N THR A 25 15.44 -19.49 2.46
CA THR A 25 16.70 -19.18 3.17
C THR A 25 17.92 -19.68 2.38
N ARG A 26 17.89 -20.90 1.82
CA ARG A 26 18.99 -21.44 1.03
C ARG A 26 19.27 -20.62 -0.23
N LYS A 27 18.24 -20.04 -0.87
CA LYS A 27 18.42 -19.12 -2.02
C LYS A 27 19.12 -17.82 -1.61
N LYS A 28 18.90 -17.35 -0.39
CA LYS A 28 19.58 -16.17 0.19
C LYS A 28 21.06 -16.48 0.51
N ASP A 29 21.35 -17.63 1.09
CA ASP A 29 22.72 -18.01 1.53
C ASP A 29 23.67 -18.30 0.35
N ILE A 30 23.15 -18.71 -0.81
CA ILE A 30 23.93 -19.04 -2.01
C ILE A 30 24.34 -17.78 -2.83
N LYS A 31 24.08 -16.55 -2.33
CA LYS A 31 24.34 -15.28 -3.05
C LYS A 31 23.70 -15.17 -4.44
N GLN A 32 22.69 -15.98 -4.74
CA GLN A 32 22.11 -16.03 -6.08
C GLN A 32 20.96 -15.03 -6.28
N ILE A 33 20.37 -14.51 -5.19
CA ILE A 33 19.25 -13.55 -5.24
C ILE A 33 19.38 -12.56 -4.07
N ASN A 34 19.56 -11.27 -4.36
CA ASN A 34 19.32 -10.20 -3.40
C ASN A 34 17.83 -9.84 -3.45
N TYR A 35 17.17 -9.85 -2.30
CA TYR A 35 15.78 -9.39 -2.22
C TYR A 35 15.73 -7.86 -2.25
N PRO A 36 14.70 -7.27 -2.87
CA PRO A 36 14.46 -5.83 -2.80
C PRO A 36 14.38 -5.36 -1.35
N THR A 37 14.91 -4.16 -1.11
CA THR A 37 14.83 -3.43 0.14
C THR A 37 13.70 -2.40 0.10
N GLU A 38 13.44 -1.73 1.22
CA GLU A 38 12.49 -0.61 1.27
C GLU A 38 12.92 0.55 0.36
N GLU A 39 14.23 0.76 0.20
CA GLU A 39 14.77 1.77 -0.74
C GLU A 39 14.43 1.42 -2.19
N ASP A 40 14.54 0.15 -2.57
CA ASP A 40 14.16 -0.30 -3.91
C ASP A 40 12.67 -0.11 -4.18
N LEU A 41 11.83 -0.37 -3.17
CA LEU A 41 10.38 -0.16 -3.26
C LEU A 41 10.04 1.32 -3.44
N SER A 42 10.61 2.19 -2.60
CA SER A 42 10.42 3.65 -2.71
C SER A 42 10.94 4.16 -4.07
N GLY A 43 12.15 3.76 -4.46
CA GLY A 43 12.74 4.14 -5.75
C GLY A 43 11.89 3.70 -6.95
N ALA A 44 11.29 2.51 -6.90
CA ALA A 44 10.36 2.04 -7.93
C ALA A 44 9.07 2.89 -7.97
N ALA A 45 8.51 3.23 -6.81
CA ALA A 45 7.34 4.11 -6.73
C ALA A 45 7.65 5.50 -7.31
N ILE A 46 8.78 6.12 -6.95
CA ILE A 46 9.18 7.42 -7.50
C ILE A 46 9.44 7.33 -9.01
N GLY A 47 10.07 6.26 -9.48
CA GLY A 47 10.23 6.00 -10.91
C GLY A 47 8.90 5.95 -11.66
N LEU A 48 7.89 5.29 -11.07
CA LEU A 48 6.53 5.23 -11.61
C LEU A 48 5.88 6.61 -11.67
N LEU A 49 5.96 7.41 -10.61
CA LEU A 49 5.41 8.77 -10.57
C LEU A 49 6.04 9.66 -11.66
N ARG A 50 7.36 9.54 -11.88
CA ARG A 50 8.04 10.28 -12.95
C ARG A 50 7.54 9.90 -14.34
N LEU A 51 7.25 8.62 -14.57
CA LEU A 51 6.65 8.16 -15.82
C LEU A 51 5.21 8.67 -15.98
N GLN A 52 4.45 8.64 -14.88
CA GLN A 52 3.11 9.20 -14.83
C GLN A 52 3.09 10.66 -15.29
N ASP A 53 3.99 11.48 -14.76
CA ASP A 53 4.15 12.90 -15.16
C ASP A 53 4.60 13.06 -16.61
N THR A 54 5.63 12.32 -17.01
CA THR A 54 6.24 12.45 -18.33
C THR A 54 5.25 12.13 -19.45
N TYR A 55 4.37 11.16 -19.22
CA TYR A 55 3.41 10.66 -20.20
C TYR A 55 1.96 11.06 -19.90
N GLN A 56 1.72 11.84 -18.83
CA GLN A 56 0.39 12.29 -18.41
C GLN A 56 -0.61 11.13 -18.26
N ILE A 57 -0.17 10.04 -17.64
CA ILE A 57 -0.98 8.82 -17.48
C ILE A 57 -1.94 9.02 -16.31
N ASP A 58 -3.20 8.62 -16.47
CA ASP A 58 -4.17 8.64 -15.38
C ASP A 58 -3.79 7.60 -14.32
N THR A 59 -3.85 7.98 -13.04
CA THR A 59 -3.68 7.10 -11.89
C THR A 59 -4.59 5.87 -11.98
N LYS A 60 -5.83 6.04 -12.44
CA LYS A 60 -6.80 4.94 -12.62
C LYS A 60 -6.33 3.94 -13.65
N ASP A 61 -5.76 4.42 -14.75
CA ASP A 61 -5.24 3.54 -15.80
C ASP A 61 -4.06 2.72 -15.29
N ILE A 62 -3.09 3.35 -14.63
CA ILE A 62 -1.95 2.64 -14.01
C ILE A 62 -2.46 1.61 -13.01
N ALA A 63 -3.37 2.03 -12.13
CA ALA A 63 -3.85 1.17 -11.06
C ALA A 63 -4.70 0.01 -11.60
N GLU A 64 -5.41 0.17 -12.71
CA GLU A 64 -6.10 -0.92 -13.41
C GLU A 64 -5.17 -1.79 -14.28
N GLY A 65 -3.86 -1.51 -14.29
CA GLY A 65 -2.86 -2.25 -15.06
C GLY A 65 -2.88 -1.92 -16.55
N ARG A 66 -3.50 -0.80 -16.95
CA ARG A 66 -3.51 -0.28 -18.31
C ARG A 66 -2.35 0.68 -18.51
N ILE A 67 -1.32 0.26 -19.24
CA ILE A 67 -0.16 1.11 -19.54
C ILE A 67 -0.10 1.34 -21.04
N LEU A 68 -0.37 2.57 -21.48
CA LEU A 68 -0.07 3.13 -22.82
C LEU A 68 -0.08 2.11 -23.98
N ASN A 69 -1.26 1.80 -24.52
CA ASN A 69 -1.43 0.93 -25.70
C ASN A 69 -0.76 -0.45 -25.59
N SER A 70 -0.37 -0.91 -24.39
CA SER A 70 0.13 -2.27 -24.21
C SER A 70 -0.99 -3.26 -24.51
N GLN A 71 -0.67 -4.28 -25.31
CA GLN A 71 -1.59 -5.42 -25.49
C GLN A 71 -1.64 -6.28 -24.22
N GLU A 72 -0.64 -6.16 -23.36
CA GLU A 72 -0.58 -6.89 -22.09
C GLU A 72 -1.14 -6.02 -20.96
N GLN A 73 -2.18 -6.53 -20.30
CA GLN A 73 -2.70 -5.97 -19.06
C GLN A 73 -1.79 -6.40 -17.91
N SER A 74 -1.27 -5.43 -17.17
CA SER A 74 -0.58 -5.71 -15.91
C SER A 74 -1.60 -6.09 -14.83
N ALA A 75 -1.13 -6.70 -13.74
CA ALA A 75 -2.00 -6.95 -12.60
C ALA A 75 -2.56 -5.63 -12.06
N ALA A 76 -3.85 -5.61 -11.76
CA ALA A 76 -4.48 -4.47 -11.11
C ALA A 76 -3.94 -4.33 -9.68
N LEU A 77 -3.68 -3.08 -9.29
CA LEU A 77 -3.19 -2.74 -7.95
C LEU A 77 -4.29 -2.93 -6.89
N SER A 78 -3.91 -3.30 -5.67
CA SER A 78 -4.82 -3.25 -4.53
C SER A 78 -4.91 -1.83 -3.95
N ALA A 79 -5.84 -1.60 -3.01
CA ALA A 79 -5.88 -0.35 -2.25
C ALA A 79 -4.58 -0.12 -1.45
N GLY A 80 -3.97 -1.19 -0.94
CA GLY A 80 -2.67 -1.20 -0.27
C GLY A 80 -1.53 -0.77 -1.18
N ASP A 81 -1.48 -1.28 -2.41
CA ASP A 81 -0.46 -0.86 -3.38
C ASP A 81 -0.60 0.62 -3.74
N CYS A 82 -1.83 1.10 -3.97
CA CYS A 82 -2.10 2.52 -4.20
C CYS A 82 -1.72 3.39 -3.00
N PHE A 83 -1.96 2.91 -1.78
CA PHE A 83 -1.59 3.60 -0.54
C PHE A 83 -0.06 3.74 -0.41
N GLU A 84 0.71 2.68 -0.65
CA GLU A 84 2.18 2.75 -0.58
C GLU A 84 2.78 3.68 -1.65
N ILE A 85 2.22 3.70 -2.87
CA ILE A 85 2.65 4.66 -3.91
C ILE A 85 2.33 6.10 -3.48
N GLY A 86 1.13 6.35 -2.94
CA GLY A 86 0.75 7.66 -2.42
C GLY A 86 1.60 8.11 -1.23
N ARG A 87 2.03 7.16 -0.38
CA ARG A 87 2.93 7.40 0.75
C ARG A 87 4.34 7.75 0.28
N ALA A 88 4.87 7.04 -0.71
CA ALA A 88 6.15 7.39 -1.32
C ALA A 88 6.13 8.81 -1.92
N ALA A 89 5.04 9.17 -2.61
CA ALA A 89 4.84 10.54 -3.12
C ALA A 89 4.82 11.59 -1.99
N TYR A 90 4.11 11.27 -0.89
CA TYR A 90 4.04 12.13 0.28
C TYR A 90 5.42 12.37 0.91
N ASP A 91 6.22 11.32 1.06
CA ASP A 91 7.57 11.40 1.65
C ASP A 91 8.51 12.26 0.80
N GLU A 92 8.30 12.32 -0.52
CA GLU A 92 9.00 13.21 -1.46
C GLU A 92 8.39 14.62 -1.56
N TYR A 93 7.44 14.97 -0.69
CA TYR A 93 6.70 16.25 -0.70
C TYR A 93 5.88 16.50 -1.98
N ASP A 94 5.66 15.47 -2.79
CA ASP A 94 4.79 15.51 -3.96
C ASP A 94 3.34 15.29 -3.52
N TYR A 95 2.78 16.34 -2.92
CA TYR A 95 1.42 16.31 -2.43
C TYR A 95 0.37 16.17 -3.55
N TYR A 96 0.73 16.45 -4.81
CA TYR A 96 -0.19 16.30 -5.94
C TYR A 96 -0.40 14.82 -6.26
N HIS A 97 0.68 14.07 -6.41
CA HIS A 97 0.56 12.63 -6.60
C HIS A 97 0.08 11.93 -5.34
N ALA A 98 0.48 12.39 -4.15
CA ALA A 98 -0.04 11.83 -2.90
C ALA A 98 -1.57 11.94 -2.83
N ILE A 99 -2.15 13.10 -3.16
CA ILE A 99 -3.62 13.27 -3.21
C ILE A 99 -4.26 12.31 -4.21
N THR A 100 -3.70 12.23 -5.42
CA THR A 100 -4.30 11.46 -6.51
C THR A 100 -4.28 9.96 -6.20
N TRP A 101 -3.16 9.45 -5.69
CA TRP A 101 -3.01 8.05 -5.29
C TRP A 101 -3.80 7.69 -4.03
N MET A 102 -3.89 8.59 -3.05
CA MET A 102 -4.73 8.38 -1.85
C MET A 102 -6.23 8.37 -2.18
N GLN A 103 -6.66 9.16 -3.17
CA GLN A 103 -8.05 9.09 -3.67
C GLN A 103 -8.34 7.74 -4.33
N GLU A 104 -7.43 7.23 -5.17
CA GLU A 104 -7.58 5.92 -5.78
C GLU A 104 -7.56 4.79 -4.73
N ALA A 105 -6.66 4.88 -3.75
CA ALA A 105 -6.61 3.95 -2.62
C ALA A 105 -7.94 3.92 -1.86
N ARG A 106 -8.53 5.09 -1.57
CA ARG A 106 -9.85 5.20 -0.92
C ARG A 106 -10.94 4.53 -1.77
N GLU A 107 -11.02 4.86 -3.06
CA GLU A 107 -12.03 4.29 -3.96
C GLU A 107 -11.95 2.76 -4.04
N ARG A 108 -10.73 2.20 -3.96
CA ARG A 108 -10.51 0.74 -3.98
C ARG A 108 -10.81 0.10 -2.64
N ALA A 109 -10.38 0.70 -1.53
CA ALA A 109 -10.66 0.19 -0.19
C ALA A 109 -12.17 0.04 0.07
N GLU A 110 -12.99 0.92 -0.48
CA GLU A 110 -14.46 0.85 -0.42
C GLU A 110 -15.05 -0.31 -1.27
N LYS A 111 -14.34 -0.79 -2.29
CA LYS A 111 -14.77 -1.86 -3.21
C LYS A 111 -14.20 -3.23 -2.81
N GLU A 112 -13.10 -3.27 -2.09
CA GLU A 112 -12.46 -4.50 -1.62
C GLU A 112 -13.32 -5.21 -0.58
N THR A 113 -13.40 -6.54 -0.67
CA THR A 113 -14.11 -7.36 0.33
C THR A 113 -13.41 -7.35 1.69
N VAL A 114 -12.08 -7.33 1.66
CA VAL A 114 -11.20 -7.12 2.82
C VAL A 114 -10.28 -5.98 2.44
N PRO A 115 -10.43 -4.79 3.06
CA PRO A 115 -9.57 -3.65 2.75
C PRO A 115 -8.10 -3.99 3.01
N THR A 116 -7.27 -3.82 1.98
CA THR A 116 -5.82 -4.00 2.03
C THR A 116 -5.10 -2.79 2.64
N ALA A 117 -5.78 -1.65 2.72
CA ALA A 117 -5.36 -0.45 3.45
C ALA A 117 -6.46 0.03 4.39
N LYS A 118 -6.07 0.65 5.51
CA LYS A 118 -7.02 1.22 6.46
C LYS A 118 -7.52 2.56 5.95
N LEU A 119 -8.83 2.76 6.01
CA LEU A 119 -9.45 4.01 5.57
C LEU A 119 -8.98 5.19 6.41
N GLU A 120 -8.75 4.99 7.71
CA GLU A 120 -8.22 6.01 8.62
C GLU A 120 -6.86 6.52 8.15
N ASP A 121 -5.94 5.61 7.85
CA ASP A 121 -4.58 5.96 7.39
C ASP A 121 -4.67 6.72 6.05
N ILE A 122 -5.47 6.23 5.09
CA ILE A 122 -5.66 6.90 3.79
C ILE A 122 -6.18 8.34 3.97
N LEU A 123 -7.21 8.52 4.81
CA LEU A 123 -7.82 9.84 5.03
C LEU A 123 -6.85 10.81 5.72
N GLU A 124 -5.97 10.33 6.60
CA GLU A 124 -4.97 11.16 7.28
C GLU A 124 -3.97 11.75 6.27
N TYR A 125 -3.34 10.90 5.46
CA TYR A 125 -2.41 11.35 4.41
C TYR A 125 -3.09 12.26 3.39
N LEU A 126 -4.34 11.93 2.99
CA LEU A 126 -5.11 12.74 2.06
C LEU A 126 -5.45 14.13 2.64
N ALA A 127 -5.89 14.19 3.90
CA ALA A 127 -6.23 15.44 4.57
C ALA A 127 -5.01 16.37 4.70
N PHE A 128 -3.87 15.82 5.12
CA PHE A 128 -2.63 16.60 5.22
C PHE A 128 -2.15 17.09 3.85
N SER A 129 -2.16 16.22 2.84
CA SER A 129 -1.71 16.59 1.49
C SER A 129 -2.60 17.70 0.90
N LEU A 130 -3.92 17.62 1.10
CA LEU A 130 -4.85 18.69 0.72
C LEU A 130 -4.60 19.99 1.47
N TYR A 131 -4.27 19.93 2.76
CA TYR A 131 -3.88 21.10 3.54
C TYR A 131 -2.61 21.74 2.97
N LYS A 132 -1.60 20.95 2.63
CA LYS A 132 -0.34 21.43 2.03
C LYS A 132 -0.52 22.07 0.67
N GLN A 133 -1.50 21.63 -0.11
CA GLN A 133 -1.90 22.28 -1.36
C GLN A 133 -2.81 23.51 -1.18
N GLY A 134 -3.13 23.91 0.05
CA GLY A 134 -4.00 25.06 0.33
C GLY A 134 -5.49 24.77 0.16
N ASN A 135 -5.90 23.51 0.00
CA ASN A 135 -7.31 23.12 -0.06
C ASN A 135 -7.90 22.89 1.35
N LEU A 136 -7.92 23.95 2.16
CA LEU A 136 -8.33 23.91 3.56
C LEU A 136 -9.75 23.36 3.74
N LYS A 137 -10.67 23.71 2.83
CA LYS A 137 -12.07 23.28 2.93
C LYS A 137 -12.18 21.76 2.84
N ARG A 138 -11.51 21.12 1.87
CA ARG A 138 -11.54 19.66 1.75
C ARG A 138 -10.76 18.99 2.89
N ALA A 139 -9.61 19.52 3.27
CA ALA A 139 -8.83 18.99 4.39
C ALA A 139 -9.67 18.96 5.69
N LEU A 140 -10.41 20.03 5.98
CA LEU A 140 -11.28 20.09 7.16
C LEU A 140 -12.41 19.07 7.11
N LEU A 141 -13.04 18.88 5.94
CA LEU A 141 -14.10 17.88 5.78
C LEU A 141 -13.60 16.46 6.04
N LEU A 142 -12.43 16.10 5.50
CA LEU A 142 -11.82 14.78 5.75
C LEU A 142 -11.40 14.61 7.21
N THR A 143 -10.95 15.68 7.85
CA THR A 143 -10.61 15.66 9.28
C THR A 143 -11.86 15.45 10.15
N ASP A 144 -13.00 16.06 9.79
CA ASP A 144 -14.28 15.79 10.48
C ASP A 144 -14.78 14.36 10.24
N GLU A 145 -14.59 13.83 9.02
CA GLU A 145 -14.89 12.43 8.70
C GLU A 145 -14.06 11.47 9.57
N LEU A 146 -12.74 11.69 9.64
CA LEU A 146 -11.83 10.98 10.53
C LEU A 146 -12.24 11.06 12.00
N TYR A 147 -12.59 12.25 12.50
CA TYR A 147 -13.06 12.44 13.87
C TYR A 147 -14.32 11.63 14.18
N ARG A 148 -15.25 11.53 13.22
CA ARG A 148 -16.49 10.76 13.39
C ARG A 148 -16.24 9.25 13.39
N MET A 149 -15.29 8.79 12.57
CA MET A 149 -14.87 7.38 12.51
C MET A 149 -14.11 6.99 13.78
N SER A 150 -13.16 7.83 14.19
CA SER A 150 -12.33 7.67 15.37
C SER A 150 -12.89 8.52 16.52
N LYS A 151 -13.93 8.03 17.20
CA LYS A 151 -14.33 8.61 18.50
C LYS A 151 -13.31 8.36 19.63
N SER A 152 -12.14 7.76 19.35
CA SER A 152 -11.19 7.29 20.37
C SER A 152 -9.70 7.63 20.17
N PHE A 153 -9.26 8.25 19.07
CA PHE A 153 -7.82 8.39 18.78
C PHE A 153 -7.28 9.84 18.62
N VAL A 154 -8.06 10.88 18.90
CA VAL A 154 -7.72 12.25 18.44
C VAL A 154 -6.76 13.03 19.36
N VAL A 155 -5.93 12.38 20.20
CA VAL A 155 -5.03 13.14 21.10
C VAL A 155 -3.66 13.48 20.48
N GLU A 156 -3.22 12.85 19.40
CA GLU A 156 -1.85 13.08 18.90
C GLU A 156 -1.71 14.21 17.87
N PHE A 157 -2.78 14.59 17.15
CA PHE A 157 -2.66 15.50 16.00
C PHE A 157 -2.38 16.97 16.37
N PHE A 158 -2.70 17.42 17.59
CA PHE A 158 -2.51 18.81 18.01
C PHE A 158 -1.35 19.07 18.96
N PHE A 159 -0.71 18.04 19.51
CA PHE A 159 0.34 18.23 20.53
C PHE A 159 1.79 18.11 20.03
N TYR A 160 2.04 17.58 18.84
CA TYR A 160 3.41 17.26 18.41
C TYR A 160 4.11 18.28 17.49
N GLN A 161 3.51 19.44 17.22
CA GLN A 161 4.17 20.52 16.47
C GLN A 161 4.21 21.86 17.22
N LYS A 162 4.60 21.84 18.50
CA LYS A 162 5.01 23.06 19.23
C LYS A 162 6.44 22.95 19.73
#